data_AF-A0A2N5A594-F1
#
_entry.id   AF-A0A2N5A594-F1
#
_cell.length_a   1.000
_cell.length_b   1.000
_cell.length_c   1.000
_cell.angle_alpha   90.00
_cell.angle_beta   90.00
_cell.angle_gamma   90.00
#
_symmetry.space_group_name_H-M   'P 1'
#
loop_
_entity.id
_entity.type
_entity.pdbx_description
1 polymer ?
#
loop_
_entity_poly.entity_id
_entity_poly.type
_entity_poly.pdbx_seq_one_letter_code
_entity_poly.pdbx_strand_id
1 'polypeptide(L)'
;MLNLLSFGENGWGTLILSATLTTLLLSLAALAVGAGVGGVIAAAKLSRHAPARWFGAAWSVVFRGIPELLVIYLFYFGGSGMISWVGRLFGADGFIEVPPFLIGALAIGLISSSYQAEVYRAARLALM
;
A
#
# COMPACT_ATOMS: atom_id res chain seq x y z
N MET A 1 -12.39 6.12 35.36
CA MET A 1 -11.54 6.11 34.15
C MET A 1 -11.14 4.71 33.72
N LEU A 2 -10.64 3.84 34.61
CA LEU A 2 -10.23 2.46 34.26
C LEU A 2 -11.37 1.57 33.70
N ASN A 3 -12.63 1.82 34.06
CA ASN A 3 -13.78 1.11 33.48
C ASN A 3 -13.91 1.27 31.95
N LEU A 4 -13.38 2.37 31.38
CA LEU A 4 -13.37 2.58 29.92
C LEU A 4 -12.40 1.63 29.21
N LEU A 5 -11.41 1.07 29.91
CA LEU A 5 -10.48 0.07 29.34
C LEU A 5 -10.97 -1.37 29.54
N SER A 6 -12.11 -1.57 30.21
CA SER A 6 -12.66 -2.91 30.42
C SER A 6 -13.14 -3.55 29.11
N PHE A 7 -13.28 -4.87 29.10
CA PHE A 7 -13.85 -5.64 27.99
C PHE A 7 -15.38 -5.86 28.12
N GLY A 8 -16.02 -5.22 29.11
CA GLY A 8 -17.47 -5.30 29.29
C GLY A 8 -18.23 -4.37 28.34
N GLU A 9 -19.56 -4.41 28.38
CA GLU A 9 -20.45 -3.69 27.45
C GLU A 9 -20.22 -2.17 27.37
N ASN A 10 -19.73 -1.56 28.45
CA ASN A 10 -19.44 -0.11 28.53
C ASN A 10 -17.94 0.23 28.36
N GLY A 11 -17.11 -0.75 28.00
CA GLY A 11 -15.67 -0.61 27.88
C GLY A 11 -15.16 -0.68 26.44
N TRP A 12 -14.12 0.08 26.14
CA TRP A 12 -13.49 0.16 24.81
C TRP A 12 -12.40 -0.88 24.60
N GLY A 13 -12.10 -1.73 25.59
CA GLY A 13 -10.98 -2.67 25.55
C GLY A 13 -10.98 -3.58 24.30
N THR A 14 -12.15 -4.14 23.97
CA THR A 14 -12.33 -4.98 22.77
C THR A 14 -12.13 -4.19 21.48
N LEU A 15 -12.65 -2.96 21.41
CA LEU A 15 -12.50 -2.09 20.26
C LEU A 15 -11.05 -1.67 20.04
N ILE A 16 -10.35 -1.26 21.11
CA ILE A 16 -8.92 -0.90 21.07
C ILE A 16 -8.09 -2.10 20.62
N LEU A 17 -8.35 -3.29 21.18
CA LEU A 17 -7.65 -4.51 20.77
C LEU A 17 -7.88 -4.82 19.28
N SER A 18 -9.13 -4.74 18.82
CA SER A 18 -9.46 -4.98 17.41
C SER A 18 -8.82 -3.96 16.46
N ALA A 19 -8.79 -2.68 16.84
CA ALA A 19 -8.16 -1.62 16.05
C ALA A 19 -6.63 -1.78 16.02
N THR A 20 -6.04 -2.20 17.14
CA THR A 20 -4.61 -2.52 17.24
C THR A 20 -4.24 -3.68 16.32
N LEU A 21 -5.00 -4.78 16.37
CA LEU A 21 -4.81 -5.93 15.50
C LEU A 21 -4.96 -5.55 14.02
N THR A 22 -5.97 -4.74 13.68
CA THR A 22 -6.17 -4.25 12.32
C THR A 22 -4.99 -3.43 11.83
N THR A 23 -4.44 -2.56 12.68
CA THR A 23 -3.26 -1.73 12.37
C THR A 23 -2.02 -2.60 12.13
N LEU A 24 -1.81 -3.63 12.96
CA LEU A 24 -0.69 -4.56 12.80
C LEU A 24 -0.81 -5.34 11.50
N LEU A 25 -1.99 -5.91 11.22
CA LEU A 25 -2.25 -6.65 9.98
C LEU A 25 -2.06 -5.77 8.74
N LEU A 26 -2.58 -4.54 8.78
CA LEU A 26 -2.44 -3.58 7.70
C LEU A 26 -0.97 -3.23 7.46
N SER A 27 -0.22 -2.98 8.54
CA SER A 27 1.21 -2.65 8.48
C SER A 27 2.03 -3.79 7.89
N LEU A 28 1.76 -5.03 8.31
CA LEU A 28 2.43 -6.23 7.79
C LEU A 28 2.10 -6.46 6.31
N ALA A 29 0.83 -6.31 5.92
CA ALA A 29 0.41 -6.44 4.52
C ALA A 29 1.06 -5.37 3.64
N ALA A 30 1.05 -4.11 4.08
CA ALA A 30 1.71 -3.01 3.36
C ALA A 30 3.22 -3.21 3.27
N LEU A 31 3.87 -3.68 4.34
CA LEU A 31 5.29 -4.03 4.32
C LEU A 31 5.60 -5.14 3.32
N ALA A 32 4.80 -6.20 3.29
CA ALA A 32 4.99 -7.32 2.36
C ALA A 32 4.84 -6.88 0.90
N VAL A 33 3.81 -6.09 0.60
CA VAL A 33 3.62 -5.47 -0.73
C VAL A 33 4.79 -4.56 -1.07
N GLY A 34 5.17 -3.69 -0.14
CA GLY A 34 6.28 -2.74 -0.32
C GLY A 34 7.62 -3.42 -0.52
N ALA A 35 7.89 -4.53 0.18
CA ALA A 35 9.11 -5.30 0.03
C ALA A 35 9.15 -6.01 -1.33
N GLY A 36 8.06 -6.67 -1.73
CA GLY A 36 7.96 -7.34 -3.02
C GLY A 36 8.11 -6.36 -4.19
N VAL A 37 7.29 -5.32 -4.23
CA VAL A 37 7.32 -4.30 -5.28
C VAL A 37 8.63 -3.51 -5.22
N GLY A 38 9.10 -3.15 -4.02
CA GLY A 38 10.35 -2.41 -3.82
C GLY A 38 11.56 -3.19 -4.35
N GLY A 39 11.58 -4.51 -4.20
CA GLY A 39 12.60 -5.39 -4.79
C GLY A 39 12.61 -5.32 -6.31
N VAL A 40 11.44 -5.39 -6.95
CA VAL A 40 11.29 -5.26 -8.41
C VAL A 40 11.76 -3.89 -8.90
N ILE A 41 11.36 -2.81 -8.21
CA ILE A 41 11.76 -1.45 -8.56
C ILE A 41 13.27 -1.24 -8.36
N ALA A 42 13.86 -1.76 -7.29
CA ALA A 42 15.31 -1.71 -7.09
C ALA A 42 16.06 -2.43 -8.22
N ALA A 43 15.59 -3.62 -8.62
CA ALA A 43 16.15 -4.35 -9.75
C ALA A 43 16.05 -3.57 -11.06
N ALA A 44 14.90 -2.92 -11.31
CA ALA A 44 14.71 -2.05 -12.47
C ALA A 44 15.71 -0.88 -12.49
N LYS A 45 15.94 -0.23 -11.33
CA LYS A 45 16.91 0.87 -11.19
C LYS A 45 18.36 0.45 -11.36
N LEU A 46 18.69 -0.80 -11.04
CA LEU A 46 20.04 -1.38 -11.22
C LEU A 46 20.25 -2.00 -12.61
N SER A 47 19.21 -2.06 -13.43
CA SER A 47 19.28 -2.66 -14.76
C SER A 47 20.21 -1.88 -15.68
N ARG A 48 20.90 -2.58 -16.58
CA ARG A 48 21.67 -1.97 -17.68
C ARG A 48 20.78 -1.28 -18.73
N HIS A 49 19.52 -1.72 -18.83
CA HIS A 49 18.59 -1.23 -19.86
C HIS A 49 18.02 0.13 -19.45
N ALA A 50 18.19 1.14 -20.32
CA ALA A 50 17.71 2.49 -20.06
C ALA A 50 16.20 2.56 -19.73
N PRO A 51 15.29 1.90 -20.46
CA PRO A 51 13.86 1.97 -20.15
C PRO A 51 13.50 1.48 -18.74
N ALA A 52 14.12 0.39 -18.29
CA ALA A 52 13.88 -0.15 -16.96
C ALA A 52 14.34 0.79 -15.85
N ARG A 53 15.52 1.43 -16.03
CA ARG A 53 16.02 2.43 -15.07
C ARG A 53 15.11 3.64 -15.00
N TRP A 54 14.65 4.14 -16.15
CA TRP A 54 13.71 5.26 -16.23
C TRP A 54 12.40 4.94 -15.53
N PHE A 55 11.85 3.74 -15.77
CA PHE A 55 10.64 3.29 -15.07
C PHE A 55 10.83 3.27 -13.55
N GLY A 56 11.93 2.67 -13.06
CA GLY A 56 12.19 2.63 -11.62
C GLY A 56 12.46 4.00 -11.00
N ALA A 57 13.06 4.94 -11.75
CA ALA A 57 13.22 6.33 -11.32
C ALA A 57 11.88 7.06 -11.26
N ALA A 58 11.07 6.96 -12.31
CA ALA A 58 9.74 7.57 -12.39
C ALA A 58 8.82 7.06 -11.27
N TRP A 59 8.85 5.75 -10.98
CA TRP A 59 8.11 5.16 -9.86
C TRP A 59 8.43 5.86 -8.53
N SER A 60 9.72 6.02 -8.22
CA SER A 60 10.14 6.71 -6.99
C SER A 60 9.71 8.17 -6.96
N VAL A 61 9.75 8.87 -8.11
CA VAL A 61 9.32 10.28 -8.19
C VAL A 61 7.82 10.42 -7.95
N VAL A 62 7.01 9.59 -8.58
CA VAL A 62 5.54 9.65 -8.47
C VAL A 62 5.09 9.38 -7.04
N PHE A 63 5.50 8.24 -6.46
CA PHE A 63 5.01 7.83 -5.14
C PHE A 63 5.61 8.62 -3.98
N ARG A 64 6.73 9.32 -4.19
CA ARG A 64 7.34 10.20 -3.16
C ARG A 64 7.02 11.68 -3.38
N GLY A 65 6.54 12.05 -4.56
CA GLY A 65 6.15 13.42 -4.91
C GLY A 65 4.69 13.73 -4.67
N ILE A 66 3.82 12.72 -4.68
CA ILE A 66 2.38 12.86 -4.40
C ILE A 66 2.14 12.71 -2.88
N PRO A 67 1.32 13.59 -2.25
CA PRO A 67 0.86 13.40 -0.88
C PRO A 67 0.23 12.02 -0.64
N GLU A 68 0.59 11.37 0.46
CA GLU A 68 0.14 10.01 0.78
C GLU A 68 -1.40 9.86 0.80
N LEU A 69 -2.10 10.86 1.34
CA LEU A 69 -3.56 10.90 1.37
C LEU A 69 -4.17 10.90 -0.04
N LEU A 70 -3.55 11.59 -1.00
CA LEU A 70 -4.02 11.61 -2.38
C LEU A 70 -3.86 10.25 -3.05
N VAL A 71 -2.78 9.52 -2.75
CA VAL A 71 -2.61 8.14 -3.24
C VAL A 71 -3.70 7.25 -2.67
N ILE A 72 -3.99 7.33 -1.37
CA ILE A 72 -5.07 6.56 -0.75
C ILE A 72 -6.42 6.88 -1.41
N TYR A 73 -6.72 8.15 -1.65
CA TYR A 73 -7.96 8.55 -2.34
C TYR A 73 -8.02 8.07 -3.80
N LEU A 74 -6.90 8.12 -4.52
CA LEU A 74 -6.83 7.58 -5.88
C LEU A 74 -7.17 6.09 -5.90
N PHE A 75 -6.65 5.31 -4.95
CA PHE A 75 -6.97 3.89 -4.84
C PHE A 75 -8.42 3.66 -4.38
N TYR A 76 -8.92 4.47 -3.44
CA TYR A 76 -10.27 4.36 -2.93
C TYR A 76 -11.33 4.64 -4.02
N PHE A 77 -11.28 5.83 -4.63
CA PHE A 77 -12.24 6.25 -5.63
C PHE A 77 -11.92 5.67 -7.01
N GLY A 78 -10.65 5.72 -7.42
CA GLY A 78 -10.21 5.23 -8.73
C GLY A 78 -10.20 3.70 -8.82
N GLY A 79 -9.79 2.99 -7.76
CA GLY A 79 -9.78 1.53 -7.74
C GLY A 79 -11.19 0.93 -7.81
N SER A 80 -12.11 1.44 -6.99
CA SER A 80 -13.52 1.00 -7.01
C SER A 80 -14.20 1.35 -8.35
N GLY A 81 -13.91 2.53 -8.91
CA GLY A 81 -14.38 2.90 -10.25
C GLY A 81 -13.88 1.98 -11.35
N MET A 82 -12.58 1.64 -11.32
CA MET A 82 -11.95 0.74 -12.29
C MET A 82 -12.49 -0.68 -12.20
N ILE A 83 -12.62 -1.23 -10.99
CA ILE A 83 -13.16 -2.58 -10.79
C ILE A 83 -14.63 -2.64 -11.19
N SER A 84 -15.41 -1.61 -10.89
CA SER A 84 -16.80 -1.51 -11.37
C SER A 84 -16.87 -1.46 -12.89
N TRP A 85 -15.97 -0.71 -13.54
CA TRP A 85 -15.91 -0.66 -15.01
C TRP A 85 -15.55 -2.01 -15.63
N VAL A 86 -14.55 -2.70 -15.08
CA VAL A 86 -14.20 -4.05 -15.51
C VAL A 86 -15.35 -5.02 -15.26
N GLY A 87 -16.00 -4.95 -14.08
CA GLY A 87 -17.15 -5.79 -13.73
C GLY A 87 -18.30 -5.67 -14.75
N ARG A 88 -18.59 -4.45 -15.22
CA ARG A 88 -19.60 -4.22 -16.26
C ARG A 88 -19.27 -4.93 -17.58
N LEU A 89 -18.00 -5.08 -17.94
CA LEU A 89 -17.60 -5.84 -19.12
C LEU A 89 -17.95 -7.33 -18.99
N PHE A 90 -18.08 -7.84 -17.76
CA PHE A 90 -18.46 -9.21 -17.44
C PHE A 90 -19.92 -9.35 -16.98
N GLY A 91 -20.75 -8.31 -17.18
CA GLY A 91 -22.18 -8.33 -16.84
C GLY A 91 -22.49 -8.08 -15.36
N ALA A 92 -21.55 -7.55 -14.58
CA ALA A 92 -21.85 -7.07 -13.23
C ALA A 92 -22.52 -5.69 -13.28
N ASP A 93 -23.62 -5.55 -12.56
CA ASP A 93 -24.36 -4.29 -12.43
C ASP A 93 -23.99 -3.57 -11.13
N GLY A 94 -23.89 -2.24 -11.19
CA GLY A 94 -23.68 -1.38 -10.03
C GLY A 94 -22.22 -1.00 -9.75
N PHE A 95 -21.99 -0.46 -8.54
CA PHE A 95 -20.70 -0.02 -8.04
C PHE A 95 -20.11 -1.09 -7.12
N ILE A 96 -18.91 -1.55 -7.45
CA ILE A 96 -18.15 -2.54 -6.69
C ILE A 96 -17.13 -1.78 -5.85
N GLU A 97 -17.42 -1.67 -4.56
CA GLU A 97 -16.51 -1.07 -3.58
C GLU A 97 -15.38 -2.03 -3.23
N VAL A 98 -14.15 -1.56 -3.35
CA VAL A 98 -12.99 -2.32 -2.89
C VAL A 98 -12.93 -2.25 -1.36
N PRO A 99 -12.63 -3.37 -0.66
CA PRO A 99 -12.50 -3.35 0.79
C PRO A 99 -11.47 -2.30 1.26
N PRO A 100 -11.80 -1.45 2.27
CA PRO A 100 -10.90 -0.41 2.76
C PRO A 100 -9.53 -0.93 3.21
N PHE A 101 -9.50 -2.13 3.80
CA PHE A 101 -8.24 -2.79 4.17
C PHE A 101 -7.33 -3.01 2.96
N LEU A 102 -7.88 -3.48 1.83
CA LEU A 102 -7.11 -3.75 0.62
C LEU A 102 -6.61 -2.46 -0.02
N ILE A 103 -7.46 -1.43 -0.07
CA ILE A 103 -7.08 -0.09 -0.53
C ILE A 103 -5.91 0.45 0.30
N GLY A 104 -6.02 0.41 1.63
CA GLY A 104 -4.98 0.87 2.53
C GLY A 104 -3.68 0.06 2.38
N ALA A 105 -3.77 -1.27 2.35
CA ALA A 105 -2.61 -2.15 2.23
C ALA A 105 -1.85 -1.92 0.92
N LEU A 106 -2.57 -1.77 -0.20
CA LEU A 106 -1.96 -1.52 -1.51
C LEU A 106 -1.42 -0.10 -1.62
N ALA A 107 -2.20 0.92 -1.25
CA ALA A 107 -1.76 2.31 -1.36
C ALA A 107 -0.50 2.56 -0.51
N ILE A 108 -0.54 2.18 0.78
CA ILE A 108 0.59 2.33 1.69
C ILE A 108 1.75 1.42 1.27
N GLY A 109 1.47 0.19 0.80
CA GLY A 109 2.49 -0.73 0.32
C GLY A 109 3.24 -0.20 -0.90
N LEU A 110 2.55 0.41 -1.86
CA LEU A 110 3.18 0.99 -3.05
C LEU A 110 3.96 2.27 -2.72
N ILE A 111 3.46 3.11 -1.80
CA ILE A 111 4.24 4.24 -1.26
C ILE A 111 5.51 3.70 -0.61
N SER A 112 5.39 2.73 0.29
CA SER A 112 6.51 2.08 1.00
C SER A 112 7.53 1.47 0.03
N SER A 113 7.06 0.87 -1.07
CA SER A 113 7.92 0.27 -2.11
C SER A 113 8.92 1.26 -2.69
N SER A 114 8.54 2.53 -2.80
CA SER A 114 9.42 3.57 -3.35
C SER A 114 10.61 3.87 -2.43
N TYR A 115 10.41 3.78 -1.12
CA TYR A 115 11.46 3.94 -0.11
C TYR A 115 12.28 2.66 0.04
N GLN A 116 11.63 1.49 0.11
CA GLN A 116 12.31 0.19 0.20
C GLN A 116 13.20 -0.07 -1.03
N ALA A 117 12.79 0.35 -2.22
CA ALA A 117 13.60 0.25 -3.43
C ALA A 117 14.92 1.02 -3.35
N GLU A 118 14.93 2.20 -2.70
CA GLU A 118 16.17 2.95 -2.45
C GLU A 118 17.09 2.19 -1.50
N VAL A 119 16.53 1.64 -0.42
CA VAL A 119 17.29 0.86 0.58
C VAL A 119 17.91 -0.38 -0.07
N TYR A 120 17.15 -1.14 -0.85
CA TYR A 120 17.66 -2.31 -1.54
C TYR A 120 18.70 -1.95 -2.60
N ARG A 121 18.50 -0.85 -3.34
CA ARG A 121 19.50 -0.36 -4.29
C ARG A 121 20.80 -0.01 -3.57
N ALA A 122 20.72 0.75 -2.48
CA ALA A 122 21.88 1.14 -1.69
C ALA A 122 22.62 -0.07 -1.11
N ALA A 123 21.89 -1.04 -0.55
CA ALA A 123 22.47 -2.28 -0.04
C ALA A 123 23.22 -3.06 -1.13
N ARG A 124 22.63 -3.17 -2.33
CA ARG A 124 23.27 -3.87 -3.46
C ARG A 124 24.52 -3.14 -3.95
N LEU A 125 24.51 -1.81 -3.98
CA LEU A 125 25.67 -1.00 -4.38
C LEU A 125 26.79 -1.04 -3.34
N ALA A 126 26.48 -1.21 -2.06
CA ALA A 126 27.49 -1.31 -1.01
C ALA A 126 28.27 -2.64 -1.02
N LEU A 127 27.72 -3.69 -1.63
CA LEU A 127 28.35 -5.01 -1.74
C LEU A 127 29.22 -5.18 -3.00
N MET A 128 29.30 -4.16 -3.86
CA MET A 128 30.08 -4.18 -5.11
C MET A 128 31.16 -3.11 -5.09
#